data_AF-A0AB72UJK1-F1
#
_entry.id   AF-A0AB72UJK1-F1
#
_cell.length_a   1.000
_cell.length_b   1.000
_cell.length_c   1.000
_cell.angle_alpha   90.00
_cell.angle_beta   90.00
_cell.angle_gamma   90.00
#
_symmetry.space_group_name_H-M   'P 1'
#
loop_
_entity.id
_entity.type
_entity.pdbx_description
1 polymer ?
#
loop_
_entity_poly.entity_id
_entity_poly.type
_entity_poly.pdbx_seq_one_letter_code
_entity_poly.pdbx_strand_id
1 'polypeptide(L)'
;MSKQTMNTAMIATNRASRDTRVDYPFLTALKWQGDRARHLTEEEQIHLYEREWRLVDVLATPDTKELHHIKAIAMKHHSWLVGECDKRIALNTDIATV
;
A
#
# COMPACT_ATOMS: atom_id res chain seq x y z
N MET A 1 -37.28 -23.02 -3.25
CA MET A 1 -35.92 -22.48 -3.04
C MET A 1 -36.00 -20.96 -3.12
N SER A 2 -35.72 -20.27 -2.01
CA SER A 2 -36.12 -18.88 -1.78
C SER A 2 -35.20 -17.87 -2.48
N LYS A 3 -35.78 -16.78 -3.02
CA LYS A 3 -35.10 -15.68 -3.74
C LYS A 3 -33.98 -14.99 -2.92
N GLN A 4 -33.94 -15.27 -1.62
CA GLN A 4 -32.98 -14.71 -0.67
C GLN A 4 -31.56 -15.26 -0.87
N THR A 5 -31.42 -16.53 -1.27
CA THR A 5 -30.10 -17.17 -1.45
C THR A 5 -29.34 -16.62 -2.67
N MET A 6 -30.05 -16.22 -3.72
CA MET A 6 -29.44 -15.62 -4.92
C MET A 6 -28.89 -14.21 -4.68
N ASN A 7 -29.52 -13.44 -3.79
CA ASN A 7 -29.09 -12.07 -3.50
C ASN A 7 -27.80 -12.04 -2.66
N THR A 8 -27.66 -12.96 -1.69
CA THR A 8 -26.45 -13.07 -0.87
C THR A 8 -25.24 -13.51 -1.71
N ALA A 9 -25.42 -14.43 -2.65
CA ALA A 9 -24.36 -14.85 -3.56
C ALA A 9 -23.92 -13.70 -4.48
N MET A 10 -24.86 -12.90 -5.01
CA MET A 10 -24.52 -11.74 -5.85
C MET A 10 -23.77 -10.63 -5.09
N ILE A 11 -24.09 -10.39 -3.81
CA ILE A 11 -23.37 -9.38 -3.00
C ILE A 11 -21.95 -9.85 -2.66
N ALA A 12 -21.77 -11.15 -2.35
CA ALA A 12 -20.45 -11.71 -2.07
C ALA A 12 -19.53 -11.69 -3.30
N THR A 13 -20.06 -12.04 -4.48
CA THR A 13 -19.31 -12.03 -5.74
C THR A 13 -18.93 -10.61 -6.15
N ASN A 14 -19.79 -9.60 -5.94
CA ASN A 14 -19.50 -8.21 -6.32
C ASN A 14 -18.45 -7.54 -5.40
N ARG A 15 -18.22 -8.08 -4.19
CA ARG A 15 -17.16 -7.63 -3.27
C ARG A 15 -15.78 -8.14 -3.70
N ALA A 16 -15.72 -9.37 -4.22
CA ALA A 16 -14.48 -10.00 -4.67
C ALA A 16 -13.98 -9.47 -6.04
N SER A 17 -14.87 -8.91 -6.87
CA SER A 17 -14.54 -8.48 -8.24
C SER A 17 -14.19 -7.00 -8.41
N ARG A 18 -14.10 -6.20 -7.33
CA ARG A 18 -13.82 -4.74 -7.41
C ARG A 18 -12.43 -4.32 -6.95
N ASP A 19 -11.62 -5.23 -6.42
CA ASP A 19 -10.32 -4.86 -5.87
C ASP A 19 -9.16 -5.42 -6.69
N THR A 20 -9.00 -4.88 -7.91
CA THR A 20 -7.73 -4.96 -8.64
C THR A 20 -6.77 -3.85 -8.20
N ARG A 21 -7.01 -3.21 -7.05
CA ARG A 21 -6.09 -2.21 -6.53
C ARG A 21 -4.87 -2.96 -6.03
N VAL A 22 -3.71 -2.51 -6.46
CA VAL A 22 -2.48 -2.90 -5.79
C VAL A 22 -2.60 -2.39 -4.35
N ASP A 23 -2.89 -3.30 -3.43
CA ASP A 23 -2.96 -2.96 -2.01
C ASP A 23 -1.54 -2.75 -1.50
N TYR A 24 -1.26 -1.49 -1.18
CA TYR A 24 -0.05 -1.05 -0.51
C TYR A 24 -0.39 -0.87 0.98
N PRO A 25 0.05 -1.80 1.86
CA PRO A 25 -0.36 -1.80 3.27
C PRO A 25 -0.15 -0.45 3.96
N PHE A 26 1.01 0.17 3.76
CA PHE A 26 1.34 1.43 4.41
C PHE A 26 0.56 2.59 3.80
N LEU A 27 0.46 2.70 2.47
CA LEU A 27 -0.38 3.71 1.81
C LEU A 27 -1.84 3.62 2.25
N THR A 28 -2.37 2.40 2.37
CA THR A 28 -3.72 2.17 2.85
C THR A 28 -3.86 2.70 4.27
N ALA A 29 -2.93 2.38 5.17
CA ALA A 29 -2.95 2.91 6.53
C ALA A 29 -2.87 4.46 6.58
N LEU A 30 -2.04 5.07 5.72
CA LEU A 30 -1.91 6.53 5.62
C LEU A 30 -3.22 7.18 5.13
N LYS A 31 -3.88 6.58 4.13
CA LYS A 31 -5.19 7.05 3.65
C LYS A 31 -6.29 6.92 4.70
N TRP A 32 -6.18 5.96 5.62
CA TRP A 32 -7.13 5.80 6.72
C TRP A 32 -7.08 6.94 7.74
N GLN A 33 -5.96 7.68 7.82
CA GLN A 33 -5.85 8.88 8.65
C GLN A 33 -6.53 10.11 8.04
N GLY A 34 -6.87 10.07 6.75
CA GLY A 34 -7.53 11.15 6.02
C GLY A 34 -8.77 10.67 5.24
N ASP A 35 -8.87 11.09 3.98
CA ASP A 35 -9.94 10.65 3.08
C ASP A 35 -9.55 9.35 2.35
N ARG A 36 -10.18 8.24 2.77
CA ARG A 36 -9.94 6.89 2.22
C ARG A 36 -10.26 6.77 0.73
N ALA A 37 -11.25 7.54 0.25
CA ALA A 37 -11.72 7.46 -1.13
C ALA A 37 -10.89 8.33 -2.09
N ARG A 38 -10.05 9.23 -1.56
CA ARG A 38 -9.21 10.11 -2.36
C ARG A 38 -8.21 9.30 -3.20
N HIS A 39 -8.12 9.64 -4.48
CA HIS A 39 -7.02 9.22 -5.34
C HIS A 39 -5.89 10.22 -5.17
N LEU A 40 -4.68 9.71 -4.86
CA LEU A 40 -3.49 10.53 -4.67
C LEU A 40 -2.64 10.48 -5.94
N THR A 41 -2.16 11.63 -6.40
CA THR A 41 -1.13 11.69 -7.45
C THR A 41 0.19 11.10 -6.96
N GLU A 42 1.14 10.78 -7.87
CA GLU A 42 2.47 10.29 -7.46
C GLU A 42 3.17 11.30 -6.51
N GLU A 43 3.05 12.60 -6.81
CA GLU A 43 3.60 13.68 -5.97
C GLU A 43 2.95 13.74 -4.58
N GLU A 44 1.63 13.58 -4.50
CA GLU A 44 0.93 13.54 -3.22
C GLU A 44 1.29 12.29 -2.41
N GLN A 45 1.49 11.16 -3.09
CA GLN A 45 1.94 9.92 -2.44
C GLN A 45 3.33 10.08 -1.85
N ILE A 46 4.31 10.61 -2.60
CA ILE A 46 5.67 10.75 -2.07
C ILE A 46 5.71 11.72 -0.89
N HIS A 47 5.02 12.86 -0.95
CA HIS A 47 4.93 13.77 0.19
C HIS A 47 4.27 13.12 1.41
N LEU A 48 3.27 12.27 1.20
CA LEU A 48 2.60 11.54 2.29
C LEU A 48 3.53 10.51 2.93
N TYR A 49 4.25 9.73 2.12
CA TYR A 49 5.26 8.79 2.61
C TYR A 49 6.37 9.51 3.37
N GLU A 50 6.93 10.59 2.82
CA GLU A 50 8.02 11.34 3.47
C GLU A 50 7.58 11.89 4.83
N ARG A 51 6.39 12.48 4.89
CA ARG A 51 5.88 13.08 6.12
C ARG A 51 5.67 12.04 7.23
N GLU A 52 5.14 10.88 6.87
CA GLU A 52 4.71 9.88 7.85
C GLU A 52 5.66 8.68 7.96
N TRP A 53 6.83 8.70 7.28
CA TRP A 53 7.78 7.58 7.26
C TRP A 53 8.20 7.12 8.65
N ARG A 54 8.26 8.03 9.62
CA ARG A 54 8.54 7.69 11.04
C ARG A 54 7.55 6.67 11.65
N LEU A 55 6.39 6.47 11.01
CA LEU A 55 5.31 5.57 11.44
C LEU A 55 5.25 4.28 10.60
N VAL A 56 6.23 4.02 9.74
CA VAL A 56 6.24 2.92 8.75
C VAL A 56 6.18 1.50 9.31
N ASP A 57 6.40 1.27 10.60
CA ASP A 57 6.13 -0.05 11.23
C ASP A 57 5.11 0.05 12.36
N VAL A 58 4.58 1.25 12.60
CA VAL A 58 3.54 1.53 13.60
C VAL A 58 2.16 1.45 12.96
N LEU A 59 2.00 2.04 11.77
CA LEU A 59 0.73 2.05 11.04
C LEU A 59 0.54 0.77 10.22
N ALA A 60 1.55 0.39 9.45
CA ALA A 60 1.64 -0.88 8.74
C ALA A 60 3.02 -1.00 8.11
N THR A 61 3.62 -2.19 8.16
CA THR A 61 4.88 -2.48 7.47
C THR A 61 4.66 -2.61 5.97
N PRO A 62 5.37 -1.83 5.13
CA PRO A 62 5.31 -1.97 3.68
C PRO A 62 5.82 -3.35 3.23
N ASP A 63 5.11 -3.98 2.32
CA ASP A 63 5.60 -5.20 1.68
C ASP A 63 6.66 -4.87 0.60
N THR A 64 7.32 -5.90 0.07
CA THR A 64 8.35 -5.73 -0.95
C THR A 64 7.83 -5.00 -2.20
N LYS A 65 6.57 -5.22 -2.58
CA LYS A 65 5.96 -4.58 -3.75
C LYS A 65 5.77 -3.08 -3.51
N GLU A 66 5.29 -2.72 -2.32
CA GLU A 66 5.14 -1.34 -1.87
C GLU A 66 6.50 -0.65 -1.75
N LEU A 67 7.52 -1.31 -1.19
CA LEU A 67 8.87 -0.76 -1.14
C LEU A 67 9.45 -0.45 -2.53
N HIS A 68 9.24 -1.33 -3.51
CA HIS A 68 9.64 -1.05 -4.89
C HIS A 68 8.84 0.10 -5.51
N HIS A 69 7.54 0.20 -5.22
CA HIS A 69 6.71 1.32 -5.66
C HIS A 69 7.20 2.65 -5.07
N ILE A 70 7.38 2.72 -3.74
CA ILE A 70 7.88 3.88 -3.03
C ILE A 70 9.26 4.27 -3.57
N LYS A 71 10.16 3.30 -3.78
CA LYS A 71 11.48 3.57 -4.36
C LYS A 71 11.36 4.19 -5.76
N ALA A 72 10.48 3.67 -6.62
CA ALA A 72 10.33 4.18 -7.98
C ALA A 72 9.84 5.64 -8.00
N ILE A 73 8.84 5.99 -7.18
CA ILE A 73 8.38 7.38 -7.06
C ILE A 73 9.45 8.25 -6.38
N ALA A 74 10.15 7.75 -5.36
CA ALA A 74 11.21 8.47 -4.68
C ALA A 74 12.37 8.81 -5.62
N MET A 75 12.74 7.91 -6.54
CA MET A 75 13.75 8.17 -7.56
C MET A 75 13.34 9.28 -8.52
N LYS A 76 12.08 9.29 -8.97
CA LYS A 76 11.55 10.36 -9.87
C LYS A 76 11.55 11.72 -9.19
N HIS A 77 11.27 11.76 -7.89
CA HIS A 77 11.12 12.99 -7.10
C HIS A 77 12.39 13.36 -6.29
N HIS A 78 13.51 12.67 -6.51
CA HIS A 78 14.78 12.89 -5.78
C HIS A 78 14.65 12.84 -4.25
N SER A 79 13.78 11.98 -3.74
CA SER A 79 13.51 11.83 -2.31
C SER A 79 14.59 11.00 -1.60
N TRP A 80 14.82 11.31 -0.32
CA TRP A 80 15.69 10.53 0.58
C TRP A 80 15.15 9.12 0.85
N LEU A 81 13.87 8.86 0.59
CA LEU A 81 13.24 7.55 0.78
C LEU A 81 13.84 6.44 -0.08
N VAL A 82 14.58 6.78 -1.15
CA VAL A 82 15.31 5.77 -1.94
C VAL A 82 16.22 4.93 -1.04
N GLY A 83 16.99 5.59 -0.15
CA GLY A 83 17.92 4.91 0.74
C GLY A 83 17.22 4.09 1.83
N GLU A 84 16.06 4.54 2.32
CA GLU A 84 15.29 3.79 3.31
C GLU A 84 14.61 2.56 2.69
N CYS A 85 14.10 2.66 1.47
CA CYS A 85 13.58 1.52 0.74
C CYS A 85 14.69 0.49 0.46
N ASP A 86 15.89 0.92 0.05
CA ASP A 86 17.01 0.01 -0.20
C ASP A 86 17.41 -0.78 1.05
N LYS A 87 17.52 -0.11 2.21
CA LYS A 87 17.80 -0.78 3.49
C LYS A 87 16.75 -1.86 3.81
N ARG A 88 15.46 -1.54 3.65
CA ARG A 88 14.36 -2.47 3.96
C ARG A 88 14.28 -3.64 2.98
N ILE A 89 14.52 -3.40 1.69
CA ILE A 89 14.54 -4.45 0.67
C ILE A 89 15.69 -5.43 0.94
N ALA A 90 16.88 -4.92 1.29
CA ALA A 90 18.02 -5.76 1.67
C ALA A 90 17.69 -6.65 2.89
N LEU A 91 17.14 -6.06 3.96
CA LEU A 91 16.72 -6.80 5.16
C LEU A 91 15.71 -7.91 4.86
N ASN A 92 14.74 -7.65 3.98
CA ASN A 92 13.75 -8.66 3.58
C ASN A 92 14.35 -9.82 2.78
N THR A 93 15.45 -9.59 2.09
CA THR A 93 16.14 -10.61 1.27
C THR A 93 16.96 -11.55 2.16
N ASP A 94 17.58 -11.01 3.21
CA ASP A 94 18.36 -11.78 4.17
C ASP A 94 17.50 -12.76 4.99
N ILE A 95 16.26 -12.38 5.34
CA ILE A 95 15.34 -13.26 6.10
C ILE A 95 14.80 -14.42 5.25
N ALA A 96 14.65 -14.26 3.94
CA ALA A 96 14.13 -15.31 3.06
C ALA A 96 15.14 -16.43 2.76
N THR A 97 16.40 -16.27 3.16
CA THR A 97 17.51 -17.18 2.83
C THR A 97 17.94 -18.08 4.00
N VAL A 98 17.17 -18.09 5.11
CA VAL A 98 17.44 -18.91 6.31
C VAL A 98 16.43 -20.04 6.45
#